data_AF-A0AAW9Q7L3-F1
#
_entry.id   AF-A0AAW9Q7L3-F1
#
_cell.length_a   1.000
_cell.length_b   1.000
_cell.length_c   1.000
_cell.angle_alpha   90.00
_cell.angle_beta   90.00
_cell.angle_gamma   90.00
#
_symmetry.space_group_name_H-M   'P 1'
#
loop_
_entity.id
_entity.type
_entity.pdbx_description
1 polymer ?
#
loop_
_entity_poly.entity_id
_entity_poly.type
_entity_poly.pdbx_seq_one_letter_code
_entity_poly.pdbx_strand_id
1 'polypeptide(L)'
;MWLILARAPLPDVPYWPGRRLLSVADAAGWPSVWIAVATHLPQPAGIVGPMVIALAVLSAIGRLHRAVCENHRYHFTTWRWGRLALGLLLLGAMLKFLTQV
;
A
#
# COMPACT_ATOMS: atom_id res chain seq x y z
N MET A 1 5.73 -5.27 36.62
CA MET A 1 6.85 -4.64 35.88
C MET A 1 6.52 -4.69 34.40
N TRP A 2 6.56 -3.55 33.71
CA TRP A 2 6.27 -3.49 32.28
C TRP A 2 7.56 -3.82 31.50
N LEU A 3 7.57 -4.97 30.82
CA LEU A 3 8.64 -5.34 29.89
C LEU A 3 8.39 -4.62 28.56
N ILE A 4 9.06 -3.50 28.36
CA ILE A 4 9.10 -2.84 27.06
C ILE A 4 10.05 -3.64 26.18
N LEU A 5 9.49 -4.53 25.35
CA LEU A 5 10.24 -5.17 24.27
C LEU A 5 10.58 -4.11 23.21
N ALA A 6 11.70 -3.42 23.39
CA ALA A 6 12.31 -2.64 22.32
C ALA A 6 12.86 -3.62 21.28
N ARG A 7 12.13 -3.84 20.18
CA ARG A 7 12.66 -4.61 19.05
C ARG A 7 13.93 -3.92 18.57
N ALA A 8 15.03 -4.66 18.52
CA ALA A 8 16.25 -4.20 17.88
C ALA A 8 15.93 -3.79 16.43
N PRO A 9 16.41 -2.62 15.97
CA PRO A 9 16.24 -2.21 14.59
C PRO A 9 16.86 -3.27 13.66
N LEU A 10 16.12 -3.65 12.61
CA LEU A 10 16.63 -4.57 11.60
C LEU A 10 17.91 -3.99 10.96
N PRO A 11 18.87 -4.85 10.58
CA PRO A 11 20.13 -4.42 9.95
C PRO A 11 19.85 -3.64 8.67
N ASP A 12 20.65 -2.60 8.44
CA ASP A 12 20.53 -1.72 7.27
C ASP A 12 20.67 -2.53 5.97
N VAL A 13 19.73 -2.30 5.05
CA VAL A 13 19.66 -3.04 3.78
C VAL A 13 20.57 -2.36 2.74
N PRO A 14 21.23 -3.09 1.83
CA PRO A 14 22.20 -2.53 0.89
C PRO A 14 21.67 -1.35 0.07
N TYR A 15 22.53 -0.35 -0.17
CA TYR A 15 22.21 0.83 -0.96
C TYR A 15 22.45 0.56 -2.46
N TRP A 16 21.43 0.74 -3.29
CA TRP A 16 21.58 0.72 -4.76
C TRP A 16 20.75 1.83 -5.43
N PRO A 17 21.25 2.38 -6.56
CA PRO A 17 20.56 3.44 -7.30
C PRO A 17 19.31 2.85 -7.96
N GLY A 18 18.13 3.23 -7.46
CA GLY A 18 16.83 2.69 -7.91
C GLY A 18 15.92 2.24 -6.76
N ARG A 19 16.48 1.94 -5.58
CA ARG A 19 15.71 1.52 -4.40
C ARG A 19 14.71 2.58 -3.94
N ARG A 20 15.09 3.86 -4.03
CA ARG A 20 14.26 5.00 -3.63
C ARG A 20 13.03 5.19 -4.53
N LEU A 21 13.17 4.97 -5.83
CA LEU A 21 12.05 5.04 -6.77
C LEU A 21 11.07 3.89 -6.53
N LEU A 22 11.59 2.68 -6.28
CA LEU A 22 10.77 1.52 -5.93
C LEU A 22 10.05 1.71 -4.59
N SER A 23 10.68 2.30 -3.58
CA SER A 23 10.04 2.53 -2.26
C SER A 23 8.99 3.63 -2.32
N VAL A 24 9.19 4.64 -3.17
CA VAL A 24 8.17 5.65 -3.48
C VAL A 24 6.99 5.03 -4.22
N ALA A 25 7.24 4.20 -5.23
CA ALA A 25 6.21 3.48 -5.98
C ALA A 25 5.40 2.53 -5.08
N ASP A 26 6.08 1.81 -4.17
CA ASP A 26 5.46 0.99 -3.12
C ASP A 26 4.55 1.83 -2.21
N ALA A 27 5.10 2.91 -1.66
CA ALA A 27 4.40 3.79 -0.73
C ALA A 27 3.14 4.43 -1.35
N ALA A 28 3.18 4.75 -2.64
CA ALA A 28 2.08 5.37 -3.37
C ALA A 28 1.10 4.36 -3.98
N GLY A 29 1.52 3.12 -4.24
CA GLY A 29 0.69 2.11 -4.89
C GLY A 29 -0.57 1.78 -4.11
N TRP A 30 -0.45 1.48 -2.82
CA TRP A 30 -1.59 1.08 -1.99
C TRP A 30 -2.63 2.20 -1.78
N PRO A 31 -2.23 3.45 -1.45
CA PRO A 31 -3.17 4.58 -1.40
C PRO A 31 -3.88 4.84 -2.72
N SER A 32 -3.17 4.72 -3.84
CA SER A 32 -3.76 4.93 -5.18
C SER A 32 -4.85 3.91 -5.48
N VAL A 33 -4.68 2.65 -5.05
CA VAL A 33 -5.71 1.62 -5.17
C VAL A 33 -6.94 1.98 -4.34
N TRP A 34 -6.80 2.45 -3.11
CA TRP A 34 -7.94 2.88 -2.28
C TRP A 34 -8.68 4.06 -2.87
N ILE A 35 -7.96 5.01 -3.47
CA ILE A 35 -8.56 6.14 -4.17
C ILE A 35 -9.36 5.63 -5.37
N ALA A 36 -8.78 4.75 -6.20
CA ALA A 36 -9.47 4.16 -7.35
C ALA A 36 -10.74 3.39 -6.92
N VAL A 37 -10.66 2.59 -5.87
CA VAL A 37 -11.84 1.90 -5.32
C VAL A 37 -12.90 2.91 -4.91
N ALA A 38 -12.53 3.92 -4.12
CA ALA A 38 -13.47 4.95 -3.66
C ALA A 38 -14.12 5.74 -4.81
N THR A 39 -13.41 6.00 -5.91
CA THR A 39 -13.93 6.71 -7.08
C THR A 39 -14.79 5.85 -8.01
N HIS A 40 -14.58 4.53 -8.02
CA HIS A 40 -15.32 3.59 -8.87
C HIS A 40 -16.47 2.88 -8.15
N LEU A 41 -16.84 3.31 -6.95
CA LEU A 41 -17.97 2.73 -6.23
C LEU A 41 -19.28 2.97 -7.01
N PRO A 42 -20.07 1.92 -7.30
CA PRO A 42 -21.30 2.04 -8.10
C PRO A 42 -22.44 2.78 -7.39
N GLN A 43 -22.32 2.99 -6.08
CA GLN A 43 -23.25 3.79 -5.29
C GLN A 43 -22.51 4.97 -4.65
N PRO A 44 -23.13 6.15 -4.55
CA PRO A 44 -22.51 7.29 -3.90
C PRO A 44 -22.31 6.97 -2.42
N ALA A 45 -21.05 6.76 -2.02
CA ALA A 45 -20.66 6.46 -0.65
C ALA A 45 -20.87 7.63 0.34
N GLY A 46 -21.43 8.75 -0.14
CA GLY A 46 -21.62 9.98 0.64
C GLY A 46 -20.29 10.47 1.21
N ILE A 47 -20.28 10.78 2.51
CA ILE A 47 -19.10 11.28 3.25
C ILE A 47 -17.98 10.23 3.34
N VAL A 48 -18.30 8.94 3.19
CA VAL A 48 -17.31 7.85 3.33
C VAL A 48 -16.28 7.89 2.20
N GLY A 49 -16.70 8.22 0.97
CA GLY A 49 -15.80 8.35 -0.18
C GLY A 49 -14.65 9.35 0.04
N PRO A 50 -14.93 10.64 0.28
CA PRO A 50 -13.89 11.64 0.55
C PRO A 50 -13.12 11.36 1.85
N MET A 51 -13.74 10.75 2.87
CA MET A 51 -13.04 10.33 4.09
C MET A 51 -11.99 9.26 3.81
N VAL A 52 -12.33 8.24 3.02
CA VAL A 52 -11.39 7.18 2.61
C VAL A 52 -10.26 7.75 1.74
N ILE A 53 -10.58 8.67 0.83
CA ILE A 53 -9.57 9.36 0.01
C ILE A 53 -8.63 10.18 0.89
N ALA A 54 -9.14 10.96 1.85
CA ALA A 54 -8.32 11.74 2.77
C ALA A 54 -7.40 10.85 3.62
N LEU A 55 -7.92 9.71 4.11
CA LEU A 55 -7.13 8.73 4.85
C LEU A 55 -6.05 8.10 3.96
N ALA A 56 -6.39 7.77 2.71
CA ALA A 56 -5.45 7.22 1.73
C ALA A 56 -4.32 8.23 1.47
N VAL A 57 -4.65 9.50 1.22
CA VAL A 57 -3.67 10.58 1.01
C VAL A 57 -2.77 10.76 2.24
N LEU A 58 -3.34 10.83 3.45
CA LEU A 58 -2.55 10.97 4.67
C LEU A 58 -1.60 9.77 4.88
N SER A 59 -2.09 8.56 4.60
CA SER A 59 -1.28 7.35 4.66
C SER A 59 -0.16 7.33 3.60
N ALA A 60 -0.43 7.87 2.39
CA ALA A 60 0.55 8.03 1.32
C ALA A 60 1.67 8.97 1.74
N ILE A 61 1.32 10.12 2.31
CA ILE A 61 2.28 11.12 2.79
C ILE A 61 3.15 10.53 3.89
N GLY A 62 2.57 9.87 4.88
CA GLY A 62 3.33 9.24 5.97
C GLY A 62 4.28 8.15 5.50
N ARG A 63 3.86 7.33 4.52
CA ARG A 63 4.70 6.29 3.91
C ARG A 63 5.77 6.88 3.01
N LEU A 64 5.47 7.94 2.26
CA LEU A 64 6.40 8.65 1.41
C LEU A 64 7.48 9.35 2.23
N HIS A 65 7.09 9.99 3.33
CA HIS A 65 8.03 10.60 4.29
C HIS A 65 8.99 9.54 4.85
N ARG A 66 8.50 8.36 5.24
CA ARG A 66 9.37 7.24 5.68
C ARG A 66 10.24 6.69 4.54
N ALA A 67 9.72 6.56 3.33
CA ALA A 67 10.48 6.10 2.18
C ALA A 67 11.61 7.08 1.78
N VAL A 68 11.39 8.38 1.98
CA VAL A 68 12.35 9.45 1.67
C VAL A 68 13.36 9.68 2.79
N CYS A 69 12.91 9.79 4.04
CA CYS A 69 13.76 10.11 5.20
C CYS A 69 14.43 8.86 5.81
N GLU A 70 13.80 7.70 5.75
CA GLU A 70 14.25 6.45 6.40
C GLU A 70 14.52 5.32 5.38
N ASN A 71 14.88 5.66 4.14
CA ASN A 71 15.09 4.72 3.04
C ASN A 71 16.02 3.53 3.39
N HIS A 72 17.04 3.78 4.22
CA HIS A 72 18.01 2.84 4.77
C HIS A 72 17.33 1.66 5.49
N ARG A 73 16.24 1.93 6.24
CA ARG A 73 15.47 0.98 7.05
C ARG A 73 14.13 0.58 6.42
N TYR A 74 13.83 1.05 5.21
CA TYR A 74 12.57 0.77 4.54
C TYR A 74 12.58 -0.64 3.94
N HIS A 75 11.78 -1.55 4.53
CA HIS A 75 11.50 -2.87 3.98
C HIS A 75 10.25 -2.81 3.11
N PHE A 76 10.39 -3.27 1.86
CA PHE A 76 9.29 -3.35 0.90
C PHE A 76 8.13 -4.17 1.46
N THR A 77 7.04 -3.49 1.81
CA THR A 77 5.83 -4.16 2.31
C THR A 77 4.86 -4.51 1.17
N THR A 78 4.99 -3.88 -0.01
CA THR A 78 4.20 -4.23 -1.21
C THR A 78 4.40 -5.64 -1.68
N TRP A 79 5.59 -6.23 -1.60
CA TRP A 79 5.78 -7.55 -2.23
C TRP A 79 4.94 -8.65 -1.57
N ARG A 80 4.64 -8.46 -0.28
CA ARG A 80 3.84 -9.41 0.50
C ARG A 80 2.34 -9.27 0.23
N TRP A 81 1.86 -8.04 0.09
CA TRP A 81 0.45 -7.75 -0.16
C TRP A 81 0.08 -7.71 -1.64
N GLY A 82 1.03 -7.37 -2.52
CA GLY A 82 0.87 -7.30 -3.96
C GLY A 82 0.58 -8.66 -4.59
N ARG A 83 1.21 -9.75 -4.10
CA ARG A 83 0.85 -11.11 -4.53
C ARG A 83 -0.56 -11.51 -4.10
N LEU A 84 -0.97 -11.16 -2.88
CA LEU A 84 -2.33 -11.42 -2.39
C LEU A 84 -3.36 -10.63 -3.19
N ALA A 85 -3.10 -9.34 -3.44
CA ALA A 85 -3.95 -8.48 -4.24
C ALA A 85 -4.05 -8.93 -5.71
N LEU A 86 -2.93 -9.33 -6.33
CA LEU A 86 -2.92 -9.90 -7.68
C LEU A 86 -3.71 -11.21 -7.72
N GLY A 87 -3.57 -12.08 -6.72
CA GLY A 87 -4.36 -13.30 -6.59
C GLY A 87 -5.87 -13.01 -6.49
N LEU A 88 -6.27 -12.04 -5.67
CA LEU A 88 -7.66 -11.58 -5.55
C LEU A 88 -8.20 -10.98 -6.87
N LEU A 89 -7.38 -10.19 -7.58
CA LEU A 89 -7.75 -9.62 -8.88
C LEU A 89 -7.93 -10.70 -9.95
N LEU A 90 -7.01 -11.66 -10.03
CA LEU A 90 -7.12 -12.80 -10.93
C LEU A 90 -8.35 -13.64 -10.63
N LEU A 91 -8.65 -13.86 -9.35
CA LEU A 91 -9.86 -14.57 -8.92
C LEU A 91 -11.13 -13.81 -9.32
N GLY A 92 -11.17 -12.49 -9.08
CA GLY A 92 -12.29 -11.63 -9.49
C GLY A 92 -12.48 -11.58 -11.01
N ALA A 93 -11.39 -11.53 -11.78
CA ALA A 93 -11.43 -11.59 -13.23
C ALA A 93 -11.96 -12.96 -13.72
N MET A 94 -11.47 -14.06 -13.14
CA MET A 94 -11.93 -15.41 -13.46
C MET A 94 -13.43 -15.59 -13.20
N LEU A 95 -13.90 -15.13 -12.03
CA LEU A 95 -15.33 -15.12 -11.68
C LEU A 95 -16.17 -14.31 -12.67
N LYS A 96 -15.67 -13.14 -13.09
CA LYS A 96 -16.35 -12.29 -14.09
C LYS A 96 -16.42 -12.97 -15.46
N PHE A 97 -15.36 -13.64 -15.90
CA PHE A 97 -15.40 -14.41 -17.14
C PHE A 97 -16.38 -15.58 -17.08
N LEU A 98 -16.46 -16.27 -15.94
CA LEU A 98 -17.40 -17.37 -15.72
C LEU A 98 -18.87 -16.93 -15.68
N THR A 99 -19.17 -15.71 -15.23
CA THR A 99 -20.55 -15.20 -15.22
C THR A 99 -20.96 -14.48 -16.50
N GLN A 100 -20.02 -14.23 -17.42
CA GLN A 100 -20.28 -13.65 -18.75
C GLN A 100 -20.41 -14.72 -19.85
N VAL A 101 -20.25 -16.01 -19.52
CA VAL A 101 -20.56 -17.19 -20.36
C VAL A 101 -21.93 -17.72 -19.97
#